data_AF-A0A0V0I3Q4-F1
#
_entry.id   AF-A0A0V0I3Q4-F1
#
_cell.length_a   1.000
_cell.length_b   1.000
_cell.length_c   1.000
_cell.angle_alpha   90.00
_cell.angle_beta   90.00
_cell.angle_gamma   90.00
#
_symmetry.space_group_name_H-M   'P 1'
#
loop_
_entity.id
_entity.type
_entity.pdbx_description
1 polymer ?
#
loop_
_entity_poly.entity_id
_entity_poly.type
_entity_poly.pdbx_seq_one_letter_code
_entity_poly.pdbx_strand_id
1 'polypeptide(L)'
;MDSSTPQEECKWGNYARGAIYALQSKGNHLKTGITGFICGSEGLDSSGLSSSAAVGIAYLLAFESANGLVVSPTENIEYDRLIENEYLGLKNGILDQSAILLSSYGCLTFMNCKTIKHKLIHPPTVQNNHEGELGNAYKILLAFSGLKQALTTNPGYNRRVAECQEAAKILLQASGDEEMEPVLSNVKPEVFEAHKSKLEVNLAKRAKHYFSENERVMKGLEAWASGNLKEFGELITASGLSSIQNYECGCEPLVQLYQVLLKAPGVLGTRFSGAGFRGCCIAFVEADKAEEAATFVVNEYSKLQPELASHLNQGSAVLICDASDSARVISNTFS
;
A
#
# COMPACT_ATOMS: atom_id res chain seq x y z
N MET A 1 -22.77 -13.70 40.07
CA MET A 1 -22.93 -12.69 39.03
C MET A 1 -21.68 -11.86 39.06
N ASP A 2 -20.71 -12.20 38.21
CA ASP A 2 -19.61 -11.30 37.87
C ASP A 2 -19.11 -11.77 36.50
N SER A 3 -19.86 -11.36 35.48
CA SER A 3 -19.46 -11.48 34.08
C SER A 3 -18.89 -10.14 33.67
N SER A 4 -17.68 -9.82 34.16
CA SER A 4 -16.85 -8.82 33.53
C SER A 4 -16.48 -9.37 32.16
N THR A 5 -17.19 -8.89 31.15
CA THR A 5 -16.76 -9.00 29.76
C THR A 5 -15.34 -8.43 29.68
N PRO A 6 -14.36 -9.12 29.08
CA PRO A 6 -13.02 -8.58 28.97
C PRO A 6 -13.11 -7.23 28.25
N GLN A 7 -12.76 -6.17 28.98
CA GLN A 7 -12.55 -4.83 28.48
C GLN A 7 -11.58 -4.97 27.30
N GLU A 8 -12.00 -4.59 26.08
CA GLU A 8 -11.25 -4.80 24.82
C GLU A 8 -9.74 -4.61 25.05
N GLU A 9 -8.98 -5.71 25.13
CA GLU A 9 -7.52 -5.68 25.21
C GLU A 9 -7.02 -4.79 24.06
N CYS A 10 -6.10 -3.88 24.38
CA CYS A 10 -5.57 -2.90 23.44
C CYS A 10 -5.16 -3.60 22.12
N LYS A 11 -5.92 -3.39 21.04
CA LYS A 11 -5.81 -4.11 19.75
C LYS A 11 -4.40 -4.08 19.15
N TRP A 12 -3.58 -3.08 19.54
CA TRP A 12 -2.20 -2.95 19.10
C TRP A 12 -1.22 -3.93 19.78
N GLY A 13 -1.52 -4.40 20.99
CA GLY A 13 -0.72 -5.42 21.67
C GLY A 13 -0.68 -6.77 20.93
N ASN A 14 -1.66 -7.02 20.05
CA ASN A 14 -1.69 -8.20 19.20
C ASN A 14 -0.53 -8.21 18.18
N TYR A 15 -0.06 -7.06 17.70
CA TYR A 15 1.10 -7.03 16.80
C TYR A 15 2.38 -7.41 17.53
N ALA A 16 2.54 -7.01 18.80
CA ALA A 16 3.68 -7.44 19.61
C ALA A 16 3.67 -8.97 19.85
N ARG A 17 2.50 -9.53 20.20
CA ARG A 17 2.31 -10.99 20.35
C ARG A 17 2.57 -11.72 19.03
N GLY A 18 2.08 -11.17 17.91
CA GLY A 18 2.32 -11.68 16.57
C GLY A 18 3.79 -11.66 16.18
N ALA A 19 4.53 -10.58 16.47
CA ALA A 19 5.96 -10.48 16.19
C ALA A 19 6.77 -11.54 16.94
N ILE A 20 6.46 -11.77 18.21
CA ILE A 20 7.06 -12.86 19.00
C ILE A 20 6.76 -14.22 18.35
N TYR A 21 5.50 -14.46 18.00
CA TYR A 21 5.07 -15.69 17.32
C TYR A 21 5.84 -15.92 16.01
N ALA A 22 5.92 -14.90 15.15
CA ALA A 22 6.59 -14.99 13.85
C ALA A 22 8.10 -15.30 14.03
N LEU A 23 8.79 -14.60 14.93
CA LEU A 23 10.19 -14.85 15.24
C LEU A 23 10.41 -16.28 15.77
N GLN A 24 9.58 -16.74 16.70
CA GLN A 24 9.68 -18.09 17.29
C GLN A 24 9.36 -19.20 16.30
N SER A 25 8.41 -18.99 15.38
CA SER A 25 8.00 -19.98 14.37
C SER A 25 9.16 -20.41 13.46
N LYS A 26 10.24 -19.62 13.43
CA LYS A 26 11.43 -19.81 12.61
C LYS A 26 12.67 -20.19 13.42
N GLY A 27 12.46 -20.58 14.68
CA GLY A 27 13.50 -21.11 15.57
C GLY A 27 14.28 -20.06 16.36
N ASN A 28 13.89 -18.78 16.30
CA ASN A 28 14.53 -17.74 17.12
C ASN A 28 14.12 -17.89 18.59
N HIS A 29 15.11 -17.83 19.48
CA HIS A 29 14.91 -17.94 20.93
C HIS A 29 15.04 -16.56 21.57
N LEU A 30 13.90 -15.98 21.94
CA LEU A 30 13.82 -14.69 22.62
C LEU A 30 14.04 -14.89 24.14
N LYS A 31 15.02 -14.21 24.72
CA LYS A 31 15.36 -14.27 26.16
C LYS A 31 15.06 -12.95 26.88
N THR A 32 15.02 -11.85 26.14
CA THR A 32 14.89 -10.49 26.65
C THR A 32 13.58 -9.88 26.17
N GLY A 33 12.78 -9.38 27.10
CA GLY A 33 11.58 -8.59 26.80
C GLY A 33 11.92 -7.12 26.48
N ILE A 34 10.92 -6.34 26.09
CA ILE A 34 11.06 -4.91 25.82
C ILE A 34 10.08 -4.11 26.67
N THR A 35 10.48 -2.90 27.07
CA THR A 35 9.59 -1.88 27.63
C THR A 35 9.75 -0.62 26.79
N GLY A 36 8.66 -0.10 26.26
CA GLY A 36 8.69 1.08 25.39
C GLY A 36 7.30 1.60 25.08
N PHE A 37 7.24 2.68 24.33
CA PHE A 37 6.02 3.25 23.79
C PHE A 37 6.06 3.19 22.27
N ILE A 38 4.88 3.07 21.66
CA ILE A 38 4.72 3.18 20.22
C ILE A 38 4.04 4.51 19.90
N CYS A 39 4.62 5.27 18.98
CA CYS A 39 4.09 6.55 18.53
C CYS A 39 4.01 6.57 17.01
N GLY A 40 2.93 7.16 16.50
CA GLY A 40 2.75 7.49 15.10
C GLY A 40 2.04 8.83 14.98
N SER A 41 1.99 9.40 13.79
CA SER A 41 1.30 10.67 13.55
C SER A 41 -0.19 10.55 13.85
N GLU A 42 -0.72 11.52 14.61
CA GLU A 42 -2.12 11.55 15.01
C GLU A 42 -3.05 11.63 13.78
N GLY A 43 -4.14 10.85 13.80
CA GLY A 43 -5.16 10.85 12.74
C GLY A 43 -4.80 10.09 11.47
N LEU A 44 -3.60 9.49 11.39
CA LEU A 44 -3.21 8.60 10.29
C LEU A 44 -3.55 7.13 10.53
N ASP A 45 -4.09 6.80 11.71
CA ASP A 45 -4.58 5.47 12.01
C ASP A 45 -5.73 5.07 11.06
N SER A 46 -5.73 3.83 10.59
CA SER A 46 -6.77 3.30 9.70
C SER A 46 -7.00 4.15 8.43
N SER A 47 -5.94 4.77 7.91
CA SER A 47 -5.98 5.63 6.71
C SER A 47 -5.66 4.93 5.39
N GLY A 48 -5.24 3.66 5.44
CA GLY A 48 -4.81 2.92 4.24
C GLY A 48 -3.35 3.14 3.87
N LEU A 49 -2.55 3.65 4.81
CA LEU A 49 -1.10 3.90 4.68
C LEU A 49 -0.27 2.82 5.42
N SER A 50 -0.72 1.56 5.39
CA SER A 50 0.07 0.42 5.88
C SER A 50 0.46 0.50 7.37
N SER A 51 -0.35 1.15 8.21
CA SER A 51 -0.05 1.37 9.63
C SER A 51 0.13 0.06 10.43
N SER A 52 -0.52 -1.03 10.01
CA SER A 52 -0.41 -2.33 10.68
C SER A 52 0.97 -2.98 10.45
N ALA A 53 1.43 -3.03 9.20
CA ALA A 53 2.77 -3.49 8.84
C ALA A 53 3.88 -2.63 9.47
N ALA A 54 3.68 -1.30 9.54
CA ALA A 54 4.63 -0.41 10.20
C ALA A 54 4.81 -0.74 11.69
N VAL A 55 3.72 -1.04 12.39
CA VAL A 55 3.73 -1.46 13.79
C VAL A 55 4.34 -2.86 13.96
N GLY A 56 3.97 -3.81 13.09
CA GLY A 56 4.54 -5.17 13.09
C GLY A 56 6.05 -5.15 12.90
N ILE A 57 6.54 -4.43 11.89
CA ILE A 57 7.98 -4.23 11.64
C ILE A 57 8.67 -3.53 12.80
N ALA A 58 8.07 -2.49 13.39
CA ALA A 58 8.66 -1.83 14.55
C ALA A 58 8.89 -2.80 15.72
N TYR A 59 7.93 -3.70 15.98
CA TYR A 59 8.09 -4.74 17.01
C TYR A 59 9.14 -5.78 16.63
N LEU A 60 9.17 -6.25 15.37
CA LEU A 60 10.20 -7.18 14.89
C LEU A 60 11.60 -6.62 15.13
N LEU A 61 11.87 -5.41 14.63
CA LEU A 61 13.16 -4.74 14.78
C LEU A 61 13.53 -4.48 16.26
N ALA A 62 12.56 -4.14 17.10
CA ALA A 62 12.79 -3.94 18.53
C ALA A 62 13.16 -5.25 19.25
N PHE A 63 12.44 -6.34 18.98
CA PHE A 63 12.73 -7.65 19.58
C PHE A 63 14.06 -8.22 19.09
N GLU A 64 14.36 -8.05 17.80
CA GLU A 64 15.65 -8.42 17.21
C GLU A 64 16.80 -7.69 17.90
N SER A 65 16.69 -6.35 18.01
CA SER A 65 17.70 -5.54 18.68
C SER A 65 17.89 -5.91 20.15
N ALA A 66 16.81 -6.15 20.88
CA ALA A 66 16.86 -6.50 22.31
C ALA A 66 17.44 -7.90 22.57
N ASN A 67 17.36 -8.80 21.57
CA ASN A 67 17.81 -10.19 21.68
C ASN A 67 19.08 -10.49 20.87
N GLY A 68 19.67 -9.48 20.21
CA GLY A 68 20.88 -9.63 19.39
C GLY A 68 20.66 -10.56 18.18
N LEU A 69 19.44 -10.57 17.63
CA LEU A 69 19.13 -11.37 16.44
C LEU A 69 19.60 -10.63 15.18
N VAL A 70 20.09 -11.40 14.21
CA VAL A 70 20.44 -10.88 12.87
C VAL A 70 19.43 -11.44 11.89
N VAL A 71 18.44 -10.63 11.55
CA VAL A 71 17.36 -10.99 10.62
C VAL A 71 17.46 -10.08 9.40
N SER A 72 17.42 -10.66 8.21
CA SER A 72 17.46 -9.87 6.97
C SER A 72 16.13 -9.16 6.70
N PRO A 73 16.13 -8.05 5.94
CA PRO A 73 14.89 -7.39 5.52
C PRO A 73 13.91 -8.35 4.81
N THR A 74 14.41 -9.30 4.02
CA THR A 74 13.58 -10.30 3.33
C THR A 74 12.92 -11.27 4.32
N GLU A 75 13.62 -11.69 5.37
CA GLU A 75 13.02 -12.49 6.43
C GLU A 75 11.95 -11.70 7.20
N ASN A 76 12.20 -10.41 7.48
CA ASN A 76 11.23 -9.55 8.14
C ASN A 76 9.97 -9.28 7.31
N ILE A 77 10.08 -9.20 5.99
CA ILE A 77 8.92 -9.17 5.09
C ILE A 77 8.05 -10.42 5.27
N GLU A 78 8.67 -11.58 5.42
CA GLU A 78 7.95 -12.83 5.63
C GLU A 78 7.37 -12.95 7.04
N TYR A 79 8.10 -12.48 8.05
CA TYR A 79 7.62 -12.47 9.44
C TYR A 79 6.40 -11.57 9.57
N ASP A 80 6.43 -10.36 9.02
CA ASP A 80 5.26 -9.46 9.06
C ASP A 80 4.07 -10.03 8.29
N ARG A 81 4.32 -10.68 7.14
CA ARG A 81 3.26 -11.41 6.42
C ARG A 81 2.62 -12.49 7.29
N LEU A 82 3.40 -13.25 8.07
CA LEU A 82 2.88 -14.25 9.00
C LEU A 82 2.02 -13.63 10.12
N ILE A 83 2.44 -12.47 10.66
CA ILE A 83 1.65 -11.71 11.64
C ILE A 83 0.26 -11.40 11.05
N GLU A 84 0.22 -10.82 9.86
CA GLU A 84 -1.05 -10.40 9.23
C GLU A 84 -1.91 -11.61 8.82
N ASN A 85 -1.33 -12.60 8.15
CA ASN A 85 -2.07 -13.69 7.52
C ASN A 85 -2.52 -14.80 8.47
N GLU A 86 -1.67 -15.14 9.45
CA GLU A 86 -1.89 -16.28 10.36
C GLU A 86 -2.37 -15.83 11.73
N TYR A 87 -1.81 -14.73 12.26
CA TYR A 87 -2.18 -14.25 13.59
C TYR A 87 -3.41 -13.33 13.57
N LEU A 88 -3.47 -12.39 12.60
CA LEU A 88 -4.57 -11.41 12.51
C LEU A 88 -5.66 -11.78 11.49
N GLY A 89 -5.39 -12.73 10.60
CA GLY A 89 -6.36 -13.27 9.63
C GLY A 89 -6.60 -12.39 8.39
N LEU A 90 -5.76 -11.39 8.13
CA LEU A 90 -5.83 -10.55 6.93
C LEU A 90 -4.94 -11.16 5.84
N LYS A 91 -5.52 -11.57 4.70
CA LYS A 91 -4.78 -12.20 3.58
C LYS A 91 -4.09 -11.18 2.68
N ASN A 92 -3.35 -10.24 3.27
CA ASN A 92 -2.58 -9.25 2.53
C ASN A 92 -1.34 -9.88 1.86
N GLY A 93 -0.79 -9.14 0.89
CA GLY A 93 0.39 -9.57 0.15
C GLY A 93 1.70 -9.02 0.71
N ILE A 94 2.67 -8.93 -0.21
CA ILE A 94 4.03 -8.38 -0.10
C ILE A 94 4.27 -6.95 0.37
N LEU A 95 3.37 -6.09 -0.11
CA LEU A 95 3.77 -4.79 -0.62
C LEU A 95 4.13 -3.83 0.51
N ASP A 96 3.30 -3.80 1.55
CA ASP A 96 3.37 -2.86 2.66
C ASP A 96 4.70 -3.02 3.42
N GLN A 97 4.97 -4.22 3.91
CA GLN A 97 6.20 -4.53 4.62
C GLN A 97 7.45 -4.37 3.76
N SER A 98 7.35 -4.66 2.45
CA SER A 98 8.46 -4.47 1.52
C SER A 98 8.75 -2.99 1.28
N ALA A 99 7.72 -2.16 1.13
CA ALA A 99 7.90 -0.72 1.02
C ALA A 99 8.55 -0.13 2.29
N ILE A 100 8.17 -0.59 3.47
CA ILE A 100 8.73 -0.13 4.75
C ILE A 100 10.20 -0.54 4.91
N LEU A 101 10.58 -1.76 4.50
CA LEU A 101 11.92 -2.31 4.75
C LEU A 101 12.92 -2.05 3.62
N LEU A 102 12.46 -1.83 2.38
CA LEU A 102 13.33 -1.81 1.19
C LEU A 102 13.37 -0.47 0.44
N SER A 103 12.62 0.54 0.89
CA SER A 103 12.62 1.85 0.22
C SER A 103 13.83 2.71 0.59
N SER A 104 14.16 3.65 -0.29
CA SER A 104 15.20 4.64 -0.08
C SER A 104 14.72 6.00 -0.56
N TYR A 105 15.15 7.05 0.14
CA TYR A 105 14.79 8.43 -0.17
C TYR A 105 14.98 8.75 -1.67
N GLY A 106 13.97 9.39 -2.27
CA GLY A 106 13.99 9.83 -3.66
C GLY A 106 13.86 8.73 -4.72
N CYS A 107 13.79 7.44 -4.36
CA CYS A 107 13.72 6.34 -5.32
C CYS A 107 12.32 5.70 -5.38
N LEU A 108 11.97 5.13 -6.53
CA LEU A 108 10.86 4.16 -6.60
C LEU A 108 11.38 2.76 -6.23
N THR A 109 10.63 2.04 -5.41
CA THR A 109 10.91 0.63 -5.11
C THR A 109 10.13 -0.25 -6.07
N PHE A 110 10.82 -0.90 -7.01
CA PHE A 110 10.23 -1.93 -7.86
C PHE A 110 10.32 -3.29 -7.18
N MET A 111 9.21 -4.02 -7.12
CA MET A 111 9.15 -5.36 -6.54
C MET A 111 8.44 -6.35 -7.44
N ASN A 112 9.06 -7.50 -7.65
CA ASN A 112 8.41 -8.65 -8.24
C ASN A 112 7.86 -9.54 -7.11
N CYS A 113 6.57 -9.42 -6.81
CA CYS A 113 5.94 -10.15 -5.70
C CYS A 113 5.94 -11.68 -5.85
N LYS A 114 6.13 -12.21 -7.08
CA LYS A 114 6.23 -13.66 -7.32
C LYS A 114 7.59 -14.24 -6.90
N THR A 115 8.66 -13.49 -7.15
CA THR A 115 10.05 -13.93 -6.90
C THR A 115 10.70 -13.24 -5.72
N ILE A 116 10.02 -12.25 -5.12
CA ILE A 116 10.48 -11.41 -4.00
C ILE A 116 11.69 -10.52 -4.37
N LYS A 117 12.15 -10.56 -5.63
CA LYS A 117 13.23 -9.70 -6.12
C LYS A 117 12.77 -8.24 -6.14
N HIS A 118 13.63 -7.34 -5.65
CA HIS A 118 13.39 -5.90 -5.65
C HIS A 118 14.54 -5.14 -6.32
N LYS A 119 14.25 -3.92 -6.75
CA LYS A 119 15.22 -2.95 -7.29
C LYS A 119 14.81 -1.54 -6.88
N LEU A 120 15.80 -0.71 -6.52
CA LEU A 120 15.60 0.72 -6.42
C LEU A 120 15.76 1.35 -7.80
N ILE A 121 14.79 2.15 -8.19
CA ILE A 121 14.78 2.89 -9.44
C ILE A 121 15.01 4.34 -9.08
N HIS A 122 16.22 4.79 -9.39
CA HIS A 122 16.63 6.16 -9.13
C HIS A 122 15.81 7.13 -9.99
N PRO A 123 15.65 8.36 -9.50
CA PRO A 123 15.07 9.41 -10.29
C PRO A 123 15.88 9.60 -11.59
N PRO A 124 15.22 9.97 -12.71
CA PRO A 124 15.91 10.32 -13.95
C PRO A 124 16.97 11.38 -13.64
N THR A 125 18.20 11.14 -14.11
CA THR A 125 19.29 12.12 -13.97
C THR A 125 18.88 13.34 -14.79
N VAL A 126 18.54 14.44 -14.12
CA VAL A 126 18.47 15.72 -14.83
C VAL A 126 19.85 15.92 -15.43
N GLN A 127 19.95 16.05 -16.75
CA GLN A 127 21.21 16.21 -17.49
C GLN A 127 21.95 17.52 -17.16
N ASN A 128 21.57 18.21 -16.08
CA ASN A 128 22.20 19.40 -15.55
C ASN A 128 22.72 19.07 -14.15
N ASN A 129 23.98 19.43 -13.90
CA ASN A 129 24.83 19.06 -12.76
C ASN A 129 24.37 19.57 -11.37
N HIS A 130 23.11 19.36 -11.00
CA HIS A 130 22.57 19.71 -9.69
C HIS A 130 21.88 18.49 -9.07
N GLU A 131 22.65 17.69 -8.34
CA GLU A 131 22.12 16.70 -7.40
C GLU A 131 21.16 17.42 -6.43
N GLY A 132 19.84 17.23 -6.61
CA GLY A 132 18.81 17.82 -5.75
C GLY A 132 17.54 18.34 -6.45
N GLU A 133 17.54 18.53 -7.78
CA GLU A 133 16.42 19.23 -8.45
C GLU A 133 15.13 18.40 -8.62
N LEU A 134 15.16 17.06 -8.70
CA LEU A 134 13.91 16.30 -8.90
C LEU A 134 13.01 16.29 -7.64
N GLY A 135 13.59 16.40 -6.44
CA GLY A 135 12.81 16.60 -5.20
C GLY A 135 12.01 17.91 -5.17
N ASN A 136 12.31 18.83 -6.10
CA ASN A 136 11.59 20.07 -6.33
C ASN A 136 10.71 20.03 -7.58
N ALA A 137 10.66 18.93 -8.35
CA ALA A 137 9.83 18.85 -9.56
C ALA A 137 8.40 18.39 -9.24
N TYR A 138 8.24 17.54 -8.24
CA TYR A 138 6.93 17.01 -7.85
C TYR A 138 6.81 16.87 -6.33
N LYS A 139 5.56 16.72 -5.87
CA LYS A 139 5.21 16.26 -4.52
C LYS A 139 4.17 15.14 -4.60
N ILE A 140 3.99 14.44 -3.48
CA ILE A 140 2.89 13.48 -3.30
C ILE A 140 1.87 14.10 -2.36
N LEU A 141 0.62 14.24 -2.80
CA LEU A 141 -0.49 14.56 -1.92
C LEU A 141 -1.10 13.27 -1.38
N LEU A 142 -1.32 13.21 -0.07
CA LEU A 142 -2.17 12.21 0.57
C LEU A 142 -3.47 12.89 1.01
N ALA A 143 -4.56 12.63 0.30
CA ALA A 143 -5.86 13.20 0.60
C ALA A 143 -6.78 12.15 1.24
N PHE A 144 -7.32 12.44 2.42
CA PHE A 144 -8.09 11.47 3.21
C PHE A 144 -9.59 11.64 2.97
N SER A 145 -10.29 10.51 2.81
CA SER A 145 -11.75 10.52 2.61
C SER A 145 -12.55 10.75 3.89
N GLY A 146 -11.92 10.64 5.07
CA GLY A 146 -12.62 10.64 6.37
C GLY A 146 -13.20 9.29 6.79
N LEU A 147 -13.16 8.26 5.92
CA LEU A 147 -13.59 6.91 6.24
C LEU A 147 -12.49 6.12 6.99
N LYS A 148 -12.73 5.83 8.28
CA LYS A 148 -11.78 5.17 9.19
C LYS A 148 -12.07 3.70 9.52
N GLN A 149 -13.06 3.06 8.90
CA GLN A 149 -13.42 1.66 9.22
C GLN A 149 -12.24 0.69 8.99
N ALA A 150 -12.09 -0.39 9.77
CA ALA A 150 -11.00 -1.34 9.55
C ALA A 150 -11.23 -2.23 8.32
N LEU A 151 -10.16 -2.70 7.64
CA LEU A 151 -10.31 -3.67 6.52
C LEU A 151 -10.78 -5.04 7.01
N THR A 152 -10.37 -5.45 8.21
CA THR A 152 -10.73 -6.74 8.81
C THR A 152 -12.24 -6.89 9.00
N THR A 153 -12.97 -5.78 9.11
CA THR A 153 -14.44 -5.77 9.25
C THR A 153 -15.17 -5.67 7.91
N ASN A 154 -14.48 -5.47 6.79
CA ASN A 154 -15.08 -5.39 5.46
C ASN A 154 -14.68 -6.61 4.60
N PRO A 155 -15.63 -7.46 4.18
CA PRO A 155 -15.31 -8.65 3.39
C PRO A 155 -14.79 -8.35 1.97
N GLY A 156 -14.81 -7.08 1.55
CA GLY A 156 -14.42 -6.64 0.20
C GLY A 156 -13.02 -7.08 -0.20
N TYR A 157 -12.02 -6.93 0.68
CA TYR A 157 -10.64 -7.28 0.35
C TYR A 157 -10.46 -8.79 0.08
N ASN A 158 -10.86 -9.63 1.05
CA ASN A 158 -10.74 -11.09 0.90
C ASN A 158 -11.62 -11.63 -0.24
N ARG A 159 -12.76 -10.98 -0.54
CA ARG A 159 -13.56 -11.32 -1.73
C ARG A 159 -12.78 -11.09 -3.03
N ARG A 160 -12.02 -10.00 -3.14
CA ARG A 160 -11.19 -9.75 -4.34
C ARG A 160 -10.10 -10.80 -4.49
N VAL A 161 -9.48 -11.23 -3.39
CA VAL A 161 -8.51 -12.34 -3.40
C VAL A 161 -9.16 -13.62 -3.96
N ALA A 162 -10.33 -14.00 -3.44
CA ALA A 162 -11.05 -15.18 -3.90
C ALA A 162 -11.48 -15.09 -5.38
N GLU A 163 -11.97 -13.93 -5.83
CA GLU A 163 -12.33 -13.70 -7.24
C GLU A 163 -11.11 -13.84 -8.16
N CYS A 164 -9.95 -13.32 -7.77
CA CYS A 164 -8.71 -13.49 -8.53
C CYS A 164 -8.24 -14.95 -8.58
N GLN A 165 -8.37 -15.68 -7.47
CA GLN A 165 -8.02 -17.11 -7.41
C GLN A 165 -8.92 -17.95 -8.31
N GLU A 166 -10.24 -17.70 -8.29
CA GLU A 166 -11.18 -18.40 -9.16
C GLU A 166 -10.94 -18.08 -10.64
N ALA A 167 -10.67 -16.82 -10.97
CA ALA A 167 -10.30 -16.44 -12.33
C ALA A 167 -9.02 -17.17 -12.79
N ALA A 168 -8.00 -17.27 -11.93
CA ALA A 168 -6.77 -17.98 -12.25
C ALA A 168 -7.03 -19.48 -12.48
N LYS A 169 -7.82 -20.12 -11.61
CA LYS A 169 -8.18 -21.53 -11.73
C LYS A 169 -8.82 -21.86 -13.08
N ILE A 170 -9.82 -21.08 -13.49
CA ILE A 170 -10.51 -21.27 -14.78
C ILE A 170 -9.53 -21.10 -15.96
N LEU A 171 -8.65 -20.10 -15.90
CA LEU A 171 -7.68 -19.84 -16.96
C LEU A 171 -6.60 -20.95 -17.06
N LEU A 172 -6.11 -21.45 -15.93
CA LEU A 172 -5.14 -22.54 -15.87
C LEU A 172 -5.73 -23.86 -16.38
N GLN A 173 -6.97 -24.18 -15.99
CA GLN A 173 -7.71 -25.31 -16.55
C GLN A 173 -7.89 -25.18 -18.07
N ALA A 174 -8.16 -23.97 -18.55
CA ALA A 174 -8.30 -23.71 -19.97
C ALA A 174 -7.00 -23.88 -20.77
N SER A 175 -5.82 -23.69 -20.16
CA SER A 175 -4.51 -23.89 -20.80
C SER A 175 -3.89 -25.27 -20.55
N GLY A 176 -4.53 -26.13 -19.75
CA GLY A 176 -4.00 -27.44 -19.38
C GLY A 176 -2.96 -27.41 -18.25
N ASP A 177 -2.89 -26.31 -17.50
CA ASP A 177 -1.94 -26.08 -16.40
C ASP A 177 -2.63 -26.17 -15.01
N GLU A 178 -3.64 -27.01 -14.88
CA GLU A 178 -4.52 -27.08 -13.69
C GLU A 178 -3.82 -27.52 -12.38
N GLU A 179 -2.63 -28.10 -12.48
CA GLU A 179 -1.79 -28.47 -11.34
C GLU A 179 -1.07 -27.26 -10.71
N MET A 180 -1.00 -26.11 -11.39
CA MET A 180 -0.41 -24.91 -10.83
C MET A 180 -1.30 -24.28 -9.76
N GLU A 181 -0.69 -23.67 -8.74
CA GLU A 181 -1.43 -22.91 -7.73
C GLU A 181 -2.30 -21.83 -8.41
N PRO A 182 -3.59 -21.71 -8.07
CA PRO A 182 -4.55 -20.84 -8.75
C PRO A 182 -4.38 -19.38 -8.34
N VAL A 183 -3.28 -18.78 -8.79
CA VAL A 183 -2.99 -17.35 -8.65
C VAL A 183 -2.72 -16.76 -10.03
N LEU A 184 -3.19 -15.53 -10.29
CA LEU A 184 -3.07 -14.92 -11.62
C LEU A 184 -1.61 -14.74 -12.08
N SER A 185 -0.65 -14.69 -11.16
CA SER A 185 0.78 -14.64 -11.50
C SER A 185 1.35 -15.94 -12.09
N ASN A 186 0.61 -17.04 -12.03
CA ASN A 186 0.91 -18.30 -12.73
C ASN A 186 0.23 -18.37 -14.11
N VAL A 187 -0.68 -17.45 -14.42
CA VAL A 187 -1.33 -17.36 -15.73
C VAL A 187 -0.53 -16.43 -16.64
N LYS A 188 -0.15 -16.91 -17.82
CA LYS A 188 0.54 -16.08 -18.82
C LYS A 188 -0.44 -15.07 -19.45
N PRO A 189 0.00 -13.86 -19.84
CA PRO A 189 -0.87 -12.88 -20.50
C PRO A 189 -1.57 -13.43 -21.75
N GLU A 190 -0.90 -14.28 -22.53
CA GLU A 190 -1.46 -14.88 -23.75
C GLU A 190 -2.60 -15.85 -23.43
N VAL A 191 -2.51 -16.57 -22.30
CA VAL A 191 -3.56 -17.46 -21.80
C VAL A 191 -4.79 -16.66 -21.40
N PHE A 192 -4.59 -15.54 -20.69
CA PHE A 192 -5.68 -14.63 -20.37
C PHE A 192 -6.37 -14.09 -21.64
N GLU A 193 -5.61 -13.60 -22.61
CA GLU A 193 -6.19 -13.08 -23.85
C GLU A 193 -6.96 -14.15 -24.64
N ALA A 194 -6.44 -15.37 -24.72
CA ALA A 194 -7.08 -16.49 -25.41
C ALA A 194 -8.34 -17.02 -24.72
N HIS A 195 -8.44 -16.89 -23.39
CA HIS A 195 -9.48 -17.56 -22.60
C HIS A 195 -10.32 -16.65 -21.70
N LYS A 196 -10.12 -15.33 -21.72
CA LYS A 196 -10.91 -14.37 -20.92
C LYS A 196 -12.42 -14.44 -21.15
N SER A 197 -12.87 -14.92 -22.30
CA SER A 197 -14.29 -15.13 -22.60
C SER A 197 -14.93 -16.28 -21.81
N LYS A 198 -14.13 -17.17 -21.20
CA LYS A 198 -14.59 -18.23 -20.30
C LYS A 198 -14.89 -17.72 -18.90
N LEU A 199 -14.47 -16.51 -18.56
CA LEU A 199 -14.67 -15.91 -17.25
C LEU A 199 -16.04 -15.23 -17.18
N GLU A 200 -16.75 -15.48 -16.08
CA GLU A 200 -17.88 -14.65 -15.66
C GLU A 200 -17.49 -13.16 -15.60
N VAL A 201 -18.45 -12.26 -15.83
CA VAL A 201 -18.20 -10.82 -16.03
C VAL A 201 -17.32 -10.20 -14.94
N ASN A 202 -17.58 -10.52 -13.67
CA ASN A 202 -16.82 -9.98 -12.55
C ASN A 202 -15.39 -10.56 -12.47
N LEU A 203 -15.22 -11.85 -12.74
CA LEU A 203 -13.91 -12.51 -12.77
C LEU A 203 -13.05 -11.97 -13.91
N ALA A 204 -13.66 -11.75 -15.09
CA ALA A 204 -13.02 -11.13 -16.24
C ALA A 204 -12.50 -9.72 -15.91
N LYS A 205 -13.30 -8.92 -15.19
CA LYS A 205 -12.89 -7.60 -14.70
C LYS A 205 -11.70 -7.69 -13.73
N ARG A 206 -11.69 -8.63 -12.77
CA ARG A 206 -10.56 -8.77 -11.82
C ARG A 206 -9.28 -9.18 -12.52
N ALA A 207 -9.35 -10.18 -13.40
CA ALA A 207 -8.21 -10.59 -14.21
C ALA A 207 -7.70 -9.45 -15.10
N LYS A 208 -8.60 -8.72 -15.76
CA LYS A 208 -8.24 -7.53 -16.57
C LYS A 208 -7.53 -6.46 -15.73
N HIS A 209 -8.00 -6.19 -14.51
CA HIS A 209 -7.30 -5.27 -13.61
C HIS A 209 -5.88 -5.76 -13.34
N TYR A 210 -5.71 -7.03 -12.95
CA TYR A 210 -4.39 -7.62 -12.66
C TYR A 210 -3.41 -7.47 -13.83
N PHE A 211 -3.78 -7.95 -15.03
CA PHE A 211 -2.86 -7.93 -16.17
C PHE A 211 -2.53 -6.51 -16.62
N SER A 212 -3.54 -5.63 -16.69
CA SER A 212 -3.32 -4.24 -17.10
C SER A 212 -2.57 -3.42 -16.04
N GLU A 213 -2.69 -3.74 -14.75
CA GLU A 213 -1.92 -3.08 -13.69
C GLU A 213 -0.44 -3.47 -13.75
N ASN A 214 -0.12 -4.75 -14.00
CA ASN A 214 1.26 -5.18 -14.21
C ASN A 214 1.89 -4.51 -15.43
N GLU A 215 1.14 -4.36 -16.53
CA GLU A 215 1.59 -3.62 -17.71
C GLU A 215 1.85 -2.14 -17.38
N ARG A 216 0.93 -1.49 -16.64
CA ARG A 216 1.09 -0.09 -16.19
C ARG A 216 2.31 0.09 -15.32
N VAL A 217 2.64 -0.86 -14.45
CA VAL A 217 3.86 -0.82 -13.64
C VAL A 217 5.09 -0.77 -14.54
N MET A 218 5.19 -1.68 -15.52
CA MET A 218 6.34 -1.71 -16.44
C MET A 218 6.48 -0.41 -17.25
N LYS A 219 5.38 0.10 -17.81
CA LYS A 219 5.35 1.41 -18.50
C LYS A 219 5.71 2.57 -17.56
N GLY A 220 5.27 2.50 -16.31
CA GLY A 220 5.57 3.51 -15.29
C GLY A 220 7.06 3.57 -14.98
N LEU A 221 7.76 2.42 -14.97
CA LEU A 221 9.21 2.40 -14.82
C LEU A 221 9.93 3.08 -15.99
N GLU A 222 9.46 2.88 -17.22
CA GLU A 222 10.01 3.52 -18.42
C GLU A 222 9.77 5.04 -18.43
N ALA A 223 8.53 5.47 -18.11
CA ALA A 223 8.18 6.88 -17.99
C ALA A 223 8.98 7.58 -16.88
N TRP A 224 9.14 6.91 -15.74
CA TRP A 224 9.97 7.41 -14.64
C TRP A 224 11.44 7.53 -15.05
N ALA A 225 12.04 6.47 -15.59
CA ALA A 225 13.46 6.45 -15.98
C ALA A 225 13.81 7.48 -17.07
N SER A 226 12.84 7.86 -17.91
CA SER A 226 13.01 8.86 -18.97
C SER A 226 12.72 10.30 -18.55
N GLY A 227 12.24 10.55 -17.32
CA GLY A 227 11.83 11.91 -16.90
C GLY A 227 10.46 12.34 -17.40
N ASN A 228 9.67 11.45 -18.00
CA ASN A 228 8.32 11.77 -18.46
C ASN A 228 7.30 11.72 -17.29
N LEU A 229 7.37 12.72 -16.42
CA LEU A 229 6.51 12.84 -15.23
C LEU A 229 5.01 12.93 -15.58
N LYS A 230 4.69 13.50 -16.75
CA LYS A 230 3.31 13.59 -17.24
C LYS A 230 2.74 12.21 -17.58
N GLU A 231 3.47 11.42 -18.36
CA GLU A 231 3.05 10.04 -18.68
C GLU A 231 3.00 9.17 -17.41
N PHE A 232 3.95 9.34 -16.49
CA PHE A 232 3.90 8.67 -15.19
C PHE A 232 2.61 8.99 -14.42
N GLY A 233 2.22 10.27 -14.36
CA GLY A 233 0.94 10.72 -13.78
C GLY A 233 -0.29 10.14 -14.50
N GLU A 234 -0.29 10.13 -15.83
CA GLU A 234 -1.37 9.54 -16.63
C GLU A 234 -1.54 8.03 -16.34
N LEU A 235 -0.44 7.30 -16.15
CA LEU A 235 -0.45 5.88 -15.75
C LEU A 235 -0.98 5.68 -14.33
N ILE A 236 -0.67 6.58 -13.38
CA ILE A 236 -1.26 6.58 -12.03
C ILE A 236 -2.79 6.74 -12.13
N THR A 237 -3.26 7.71 -12.92
CA THR A 237 -4.70 7.93 -13.16
C THR A 237 -5.38 6.73 -13.80
N ALA A 238 -4.75 6.12 -14.81
CA ALA A 238 -5.27 4.92 -15.46
C ALA A 238 -5.37 3.73 -14.48
N SER A 239 -4.43 3.61 -13.54
CA SER A 239 -4.50 2.66 -12.44
C SER A 239 -5.69 2.93 -11.53
N GLY A 240 -5.88 4.18 -11.07
CA GLY A 240 -7.03 4.58 -10.26
C GLY A 240 -8.37 4.28 -10.93
N LEU A 241 -8.50 4.57 -12.22
CA LEU A 241 -9.69 4.22 -13.01
C LEU A 241 -9.93 2.72 -13.06
N SER A 242 -8.88 1.92 -13.25
CA SER A 242 -9.01 0.46 -13.23
C SER A 242 -9.39 -0.07 -11.86
N SER A 243 -8.92 0.52 -10.76
CA SER A 243 -9.34 0.17 -9.39
C SER A 243 -10.83 0.44 -9.18
N ILE A 244 -11.37 1.49 -9.79
CA ILE A 244 -12.80 1.83 -9.74
C ILE A 244 -13.63 0.87 -10.61
N GLN A 245 -13.26 0.72 -11.89
CA GLN A 245 -14.12 0.05 -12.88
C GLN A 245 -13.91 -1.46 -12.98
N ASN A 246 -12.66 -1.91 -12.93
CA ASN A 246 -12.31 -3.31 -13.13
C ASN A 246 -12.09 -4.03 -11.79
N TYR A 247 -11.49 -3.38 -10.80
CA TYR A 247 -11.32 -3.97 -9.47
C TYR A 247 -12.47 -3.67 -8.53
N GLU A 248 -13.28 -2.65 -8.80
CA GLU A 248 -14.46 -2.27 -8.00
C GLU A 248 -14.15 -2.20 -6.50
N CYS A 249 -13.02 -1.56 -6.14
CA CYS A 249 -12.64 -1.30 -4.76
C CYS A 249 -12.88 0.16 -4.33
N GLY A 250 -13.58 0.96 -5.14
CA GLY A 250 -13.99 2.31 -4.77
C GLY A 250 -15.29 2.32 -3.96
N CYS A 251 -15.37 3.20 -2.95
CA CYS A 251 -16.61 3.62 -2.33
C CYS A 251 -16.90 5.08 -2.73
N GLU A 252 -18.15 5.53 -2.60
CA GLU A 252 -18.58 6.84 -3.10
C GLU A 252 -17.68 8.01 -2.62
N PRO A 253 -17.38 8.17 -1.31
CA PRO A 253 -16.53 9.27 -0.86
C PRO A 253 -15.13 9.22 -1.46
N LEU A 254 -14.55 8.01 -1.59
CA LEU A 254 -13.22 7.83 -2.15
C LEU A 254 -13.20 8.11 -3.67
N VAL A 255 -14.24 7.69 -4.39
CA VAL A 255 -14.40 8.00 -5.82
C VAL A 255 -14.57 9.49 -6.03
N GLN A 256 -15.38 10.18 -5.22
CA GLN A 256 -15.55 11.62 -5.30
C GLN A 256 -14.24 12.36 -5.00
N LEU A 257 -13.47 11.92 -4.00
CA LEU A 257 -12.16 12.49 -3.70
C LEU A 257 -11.17 12.32 -4.87
N TYR A 258 -11.15 11.15 -5.50
CA TYR A 258 -10.38 10.91 -6.73
C TYR A 258 -10.80 11.89 -7.86
N GLN A 259 -12.10 12.11 -8.06
CA GLN A 259 -12.59 13.05 -9.07
C GLN A 259 -12.26 14.52 -8.76
N VAL A 260 -12.19 14.89 -7.49
CA VAL A 260 -11.73 16.22 -7.06
C VAL A 260 -10.24 16.39 -7.38
N LEU A 261 -9.41 15.40 -7.01
CA LEU A 261 -7.97 15.43 -7.27
C LEU A 261 -7.64 15.55 -8.77
N LEU A 262 -8.39 14.87 -9.64
CA LEU A 262 -8.21 15.00 -11.10
C LEU A 262 -8.40 16.42 -11.64
N LYS A 263 -9.13 17.27 -10.91
CA LYS A 263 -9.40 18.66 -11.29
C LYS A 263 -8.47 19.66 -10.58
N ALA A 264 -7.68 19.20 -9.62
CA ALA A 264 -6.86 20.07 -8.80
C ALA A 264 -5.66 20.62 -9.61
N PRO A 265 -5.28 21.89 -9.42
CA PRO A 265 -4.17 22.51 -10.15
C PRO A 265 -2.87 21.73 -10.06
N GLY A 266 -2.19 21.50 -11.18
CA GLY A 266 -0.88 20.81 -11.22
C GLY A 266 -0.89 19.33 -10.85
N VAL A 267 -2.06 18.71 -10.61
CA VAL A 267 -2.14 17.24 -10.43
C VAL A 267 -1.92 16.55 -11.77
N LEU A 268 -0.81 15.81 -11.85
CA LEU A 268 -0.43 15.01 -13.00
C LEU A 268 -1.12 13.65 -13.01
N GLY A 269 -1.40 13.10 -11.81
CA GLY A 269 -2.12 11.84 -11.68
C GLY A 269 -2.61 11.55 -10.27
N THR A 270 -3.65 10.74 -10.14
CA THR A 270 -4.20 10.35 -8.83
C THR A 270 -4.74 8.93 -8.85
N ARG A 271 -4.73 8.26 -7.70
CA ARG A 271 -5.32 6.93 -7.50
C ARG A 271 -5.64 6.70 -6.03
N PHE A 272 -6.35 5.61 -5.74
CA PHE A 272 -6.49 5.14 -4.36
C PHE A 272 -5.15 4.64 -3.82
N SER A 273 -4.92 4.87 -2.52
CA SER A 273 -3.86 4.21 -1.77
C SER A 273 -4.37 2.92 -1.10
N GLY A 274 -3.51 1.91 -1.03
CA GLY A 274 -3.80 0.64 -0.36
C GLY A 274 -4.97 -0.14 -0.97
N ALA A 275 -5.72 -0.83 -0.11
CA ALA A 275 -6.78 -1.77 -0.50
C ALA A 275 -8.01 -1.13 -1.19
N GLY A 276 -8.18 0.19 -1.08
CA GLY A 276 -9.46 0.84 -1.35
C GLY A 276 -10.50 0.62 -0.25
N PHE A 277 -11.79 0.76 -0.61
CA PHE A 277 -13.00 0.70 0.23
C PHE A 277 -13.10 1.78 1.33
N ARG A 278 -11.97 2.42 1.65
CA ARG A 278 -11.77 3.46 2.66
C ARG A 278 -10.46 4.20 2.39
N GLY A 279 -10.08 5.06 3.34
CA GLY A 279 -8.71 5.57 3.41
C GLY A 279 -8.50 6.81 2.58
N CYS A 280 -7.41 6.85 1.82
CA CYS A 280 -6.95 8.03 1.11
C CYS A 280 -6.73 7.77 -0.39
N CYS A 281 -6.71 8.87 -1.15
CA CYS A 281 -6.12 8.90 -2.47
C CYS A 281 -4.70 9.47 -2.38
N ILE A 282 -3.81 8.99 -3.23
CA ILE A 282 -2.54 9.65 -3.52
C ILE A 282 -2.69 10.48 -4.79
N ALA A 283 -2.05 11.64 -4.85
CA ALA A 283 -1.87 12.37 -6.10
C ALA A 283 -0.41 12.78 -6.32
N PHE A 284 0.03 12.61 -7.55
CA PHE A 284 1.31 13.07 -8.06
C PHE A 284 1.10 14.48 -8.61
N VAL A 285 1.73 15.48 -8.01
CA VAL A 285 1.48 16.91 -8.28
C VAL A 285 2.78 17.64 -8.57
N GLU A 286 2.75 18.64 -9.45
CA GLU A 286 3.84 19.60 -9.63
C GLU A 286 4.17 20.28 -8.30
N ALA A 287 5.45 20.38 -7.94
CA ALA A 287 5.84 20.78 -6.59
C ALA A 287 5.41 22.22 -6.24
N ASP A 288 5.49 23.14 -7.21
CA ASP A 288 5.09 24.54 -7.07
C ASP A 288 3.56 24.73 -6.99
N LYS A 289 2.79 23.68 -7.33
CA LYS A 289 1.33 23.64 -7.25
C LYS A 289 0.79 22.85 -6.07
N ALA A 290 1.64 22.20 -5.28
CA ALA A 290 1.22 21.29 -4.21
C ALA A 290 0.28 21.95 -3.17
N GLU A 291 0.63 23.15 -2.71
CA GLU A 291 -0.19 23.91 -1.73
C GLU A 291 -1.53 24.38 -2.32
N GLU A 292 -1.51 24.84 -3.58
CA GLU A 292 -2.70 25.26 -4.33
C GLU A 292 -3.66 24.08 -4.52
N ALA A 293 -3.14 22.93 -4.94
CA ALA A 293 -3.89 21.68 -5.08
C ALA A 293 -4.45 21.19 -3.74
N ALA A 294 -3.66 21.20 -2.67
CA ALA A 294 -4.12 20.76 -1.36
C ALA A 294 -5.31 21.62 -0.88
N THR A 295 -5.19 22.94 -1.00
CA THR A 295 -6.26 23.89 -0.66
C THR A 295 -7.51 23.66 -1.52
N PHE A 296 -7.34 23.47 -2.83
CA PHE A 296 -8.45 23.16 -3.74
C PHE A 296 -9.19 21.89 -3.33
N VAL A 297 -8.45 20.82 -3.03
CA VAL A 297 -9.02 19.52 -2.67
C VAL A 297 -9.82 19.60 -1.37
N VAL A 298 -9.27 20.26 -0.33
CA VAL A 298 -9.97 20.47 0.95
C VAL A 298 -11.30 21.18 0.73
N ASN A 299 -11.29 22.27 -0.05
CA ASN A 299 -12.47 23.09 -0.30
C ASN A 299 -13.55 22.36 -1.11
N GLU A 300 -13.17 21.69 -2.20
CA GLU A 300 -14.13 21.00 -3.07
C GLU A 300 -14.67 19.72 -2.43
N TYR A 301 -13.81 18.94 -1.75
CA TYR A 301 -14.25 17.72 -1.09
C TYR A 301 -15.22 18.00 0.06
N SER A 302 -14.98 19.06 0.84
CA SER A 302 -15.86 19.45 1.95
C SER A 302 -17.28 19.83 1.50
N LYS A 303 -17.45 20.30 0.26
CA LYS A 303 -18.77 20.57 -0.34
C LYS A 303 -19.50 19.29 -0.71
N LEU A 304 -18.78 18.26 -1.15
CA LEU A 304 -19.35 16.98 -1.59
C LEU A 304 -19.62 16.04 -0.40
N GLN A 305 -18.77 16.07 0.61
CA GLN A 305 -18.79 15.16 1.77
C GLN A 305 -18.64 15.92 3.10
N PRO A 306 -19.57 16.84 3.45
CA PRO A 306 -19.41 17.73 4.60
C PRO A 306 -19.28 17.01 5.94
N GLU A 307 -20.04 15.93 6.16
CA GLU A 307 -19.98 15.16 7.41
C GLU A 307 -18.62 14.46 7.57
N LEU A 308 -18.15 13.77 6.53
CA LEU A 308 -16.84 13.08 6.59
C LEU A 308 -15.67 14.06 6.68
N ALA A 309 -15.76 15.19 5.96
CA ALA A 309 -14.76 16.24 6.04
C ALA A 309 -14.68 16.88 7.43
N SER A 310 -15.81 17.00 8.15
CA SER A 310 -15.83 17.56 9.51
C SER A 310 -15.09 16.69 10.54
N HIS A 311 -14.89 15.40 10.24
CA HIS A 311 -14.11 14.48 11.08
C HIS A 311 -12.61 14.51 10.78
N LEU A 312 -12.18 15.22 9.73
CA LEU A 312 -10.78 15.44 9.42
C LEU A 312 -10.31 16.71 10.13
N ASN A 313 -9.16 16.66 10.80
CA ASN A 313 -8.54 17.88 11.29
C ASN A 313 -8.15 18.74 10.07
N GLN A 314 -8.36 20.06 10.13
CA GLN A 314 -8.13 20.95 8.98
C GLN A 314 -6.70 20.84 8.40
N GLY A 315 -5.70 20.55 9.23
CA GLY A 315 -4.30 20.32 8.80
C GLY A 315 -3.96 18.87 8.41
N SER A 316 -4.90 17.93 8.49
CA SER A 316 -4.67 16.52 8.17
C SER A 316 -5.57 15.98 7.05
N ALA A 317 -6.43 16.80 6.46
CA ALA A 317 -7.32 16.39 5.38
C ALA A 317 -6.56 16.10 4.08
N VAL A 318 -5.52 16.89 3.82
CA VAL A 318 -4.54 16.66 2.74
C VAL A 318 -3.15 16.91 3.30
N LEU A 319 -2.23 15.96 3.10
CA LEU A 319 -0.82 16.11 3.45
C LEU A 319 0.02 16.21 2.18
N ILE A 320 1.03 17.07 2.21
CA ILE A 320 2.07 17.15 1.19
C ILE A 320 3.26 16.36 1.70
N CYS A 321 3.67 15.34 0.93
CA CYS A 321 4.64 14.35 1.35
C CYS A 321 5.78 14.20 0.36
N ASP A 322 6.92 13.76 0.89
CA ASP A 322 8.10 13.32 0.16
C ASP A 322 8.34 11.82 0.39
N ALA A 323 9.16 11.21 -0.47
CA ALA A 323 9.69 9.87 -0.22
C ALA A 323 10.59 9.88 1.04
N SER A 324 10.76 8.71 1.66
CA SER A 324 11.59 8.53 2.86
C SER A 324 12.44 7.27 2.75
N ASP A 325 13.48 7.19 3.57
CA ASP A 325 14.25 5.96 3.79
C ASP A 325 13.44 4.89 4.52
N SER A 326 13.92 3.65 4.41
CA SER A 326 13.37 2.48 5.07
C SER A 326 13.46 2.53 6.61
N ALA A 327 12.66 1.65 7.23
CA ALA A 327 12.69 1.40 8.66
C ALA A 327 14.07 0.94 9.12
N ARG A 328 14.54 1.50 10.24
CA ARG A 328 15.84 1.18 10.84
C ARG A 328 15.80 1.36 12.35
N VAL A 329 16.65 0.62 13.04
CA VAL A 329 16.93 0.85 14.46
C VAL A 329 17.87 2.05 14.58
N ILE A 330 17.51 3.02 15.42
CA ILE A 330 18.37 4.16 15.75
C ILE A 330 18.91 3.92 17.15
N SER A 331 20.18 3.54 17.25
CA SER A 331 20.88 3.47 18.54
C SER A 331 21.38 4.87 18.90
N ASN A 332 20.75 5.49 19.90
CA ASN A 332 21.40 6.60 20.59
C ASN A 332 22.51 5.99 21.46
N THR A 333 23.75 6.02 20.98
CA THR A 333 24.89 5.95 21.89
C THR A 333 24.85 7.22 22.74
N PHE A 334 24.16 7.17 23.87
CA PHE A 334 24.44 8.08 24.96
C PHE A 334 25.81 7.67 25.51
N SER A 335 26.86 8.26 24.95
CA SER A 335 28.19 8.30 25.57
C SER A 335 28.16 9.17 26.81
#